data_AF-A0A955BGA4-F1
#
_entry.id   AF-A0A955BGA4-F1
#
_cell.length_a   1.000
_cell.length_b   1.000
_cell.length_c   1.000
_cell.angle_alpha   90.00
_cell.angle_beta   90.00
_cell.angle_gamma   90.00
#
_symmetry.space_group_name_H-M   'P 1'
#
loop_
_entity.id
_entity.type
_entity.pdbx_description
1 polymer ?
#
loop_
_entity_poly.entity_id
_entity_poly.type
_entity_poly.pdbx_seq_one_letter_code
_entity_poly.pdbx_strand_id
1 'polypeptide(L)'
;SGWEPHAYEGRPGMSHVEISAQFPGWIIESAIDHTGWWKSQPYESFDQARERARRLIDRTKEQFAATDAHVAYVMHADFKRLVLAELFADTLARDAHWPTGIYNTAVSVVEISPRRIRLDQYNSTGHLAFELVSG
;
A
#
# COMPACT_ATOMS: atom_id res chain seq x y z
N SER A 1 8.74 9.67 5.07
CA SER A 1 8.70 9.51 6.53
C SER A 1 10.15 9.36 7.01
N GLY A 2 10.62 10.23 7.93
CA GLY A 2 12.02 10.36 8.39
C GLY A 2 12.59 9.23 9.27
N TRP A 3 13.84 9.30 9.68
CA TRP A 3 14.50 8.16 10.35
C TRP A 3 14.54 8.30 11.89
N GLU A 4 14.04 9.41 12.45
CA GLU A 4 14.19 9.74 13.87
C GLU A 4 12.87 9.74 14.67
N PRO A 5 12.81 9.05 15.83
CA PRO A 5 11.59 8.86 16.63
C PRO A 5 10.89 10.14 17.13
N HIS A 6 11.58 11.29 17.17
CA HIS A 6 11.05 12.54 17.72
C HIS A 6 10.49 13.50 16.66
N ALA A 7 10.55 13.16 15.37
CA ALA A 7 10.26 14.09 14.27
C ALA A 7 9.00 13.72 13.45
N TYR A 8 7.95 13.18 14.07
CA TYR A 8 6.87 12.50 13.35
C TYR A 8 5.45 12.89 13.74
N GLU A 9 5.08 14.13 13.46
CA GLU A 9 3.67 14.43 13.21
C GLU A 9 3.39 14.22 11.71
N GLY A 10 2.61 13.19 11.39
CA GLY A 10 2.06 13.03 10.06
C GLY A 10 1.24 14.27 9.71
N ARG A 11 1.36 14.78 8.49
CA ARG A 11 0.47 15.84 8.00
C ARG A 11 -0.88 15.23 7.62
N PRO A 12 -1.97 16.00 7.67
CA PRO A 12 -3.32 15.47 7.41
C PRO A 12 -3.50 14.90 6.01
N GLY A 13 -2.67 15.33 5.04
CA GLY A 13 -2.89 15.07 3.63
C GLY A 13 -4.06 15.90 3.08
N MET A 14 -4.42 15.68 1.81
CA MET A 14 -5.56 16.36 1.19
C MET A 14 -6.88 15.90 1.77
N SER A 15 -7.79 16.85 1.98
CA SER A 15 -9.20 16.66 2.28
C SER A 15 -10.00 16.26 1.04
N HIS A 16 -11.22 15.75 1.24
CA HIS A 16 -12.14 15.48 0.13
C HIS A 16 -12.46 16.71 -0.73
N VAL A 17 -12.48 17.91 -0.13
CA VAL A 17 -12.71 19.16 -0.87
C VAL A 17 -11.55 19.44 -1.83
N GLU A 18 -10.32 19.31 -1.33
CA GLU A 18 -9.11 19.52 -2.14
C GLU A 18 -9.00 18.46 -3.24
N ILE A 19 -9.26 17.18 -2.91
CA ILE A 19 -9.26 16.09 -3.90
C ILE A 19 -10.35 16.31 -4.95
N SER A 20 -11.57 16.69 -4.56
CA SER A 20 -12.66 16.93 -5.52
C SER A 20 -12.37 18.08 -6.46
N ALA A 21 -11.74 19.15 -5.95
CA ALA A 21 -11.36 20.30 -6.74
C ALA A 21 -10.25 19.96 -7.75
N GLN A 22 -9.27 19.15 -7.34
CA GLN A 22 -8.14 18.78 -8.19
C GLN A 22 -8.45 17.62 -9.16
N PHE A 23 -9.32 16.70 -8.77
CA PHE A 23 -9.67 15.48 -9.49
C PHE A 23 -11.20 15.33 -9.60
N PRO A 24 -11.86 16.18 -10.40
CA PRO A 24 -13.32 16.17 -10.51
C PRO A 24 -13.83 14.83 -11.08
N GLY A 25 -14.93 14.33 -10.52
CA GLY A 25 -15.59 13.08 -10.95
C GLY A 25 -15.04 11.80 -10.30
N TRP A 26 -14.02 11.89 -9.46
CA TRP A 26 -13.50 10.75 -8.70
C TRP A 26 -14.44 10.39 -7.54
N ILE A 27 -14.62 9.09 -7.30
CA ILE A 27 -15.33 8.58 -6.14
C ILE A 27 -14.36 8.59 -4.96
N ILE A 28 -14.61 9.45 -3.99
CA ILE A 28 -13.78 9.61 -2.80
C ILE A 28 -14.37 8.75 -1.67
N GLU A 29 -13.52 8.02 -0.94
CA GLU A 29 -13.98 7.27 0.23
C GLU A 29 -14.54 8.20 1.29
N SER A 30 -15.69 7.83 1.87
CA SER A 30 -16.36 8.63 2.91
C SER A 30 -15.52 8.84 4.17
N ALA A 31 -14.49 8.02 4.38
CA ALA A 31 -13.55 8.18 5.48
C ALA A 31 -12.62 9.40 5.32
N ILE A 32 -12.44 9.89 4.09
CA ILE A 32 -11.67 11.09 3.78
C ILE A 32 -12.60 12.30 3.96
N ASP A 33 -12.43 13.03 5.06
CA ASP A 33 -13.25 14.19 5.40
C ASP A 33 -12.45 15.49 5.27
N HIS A 34 -12.88 16.56 5.97
CA HIS A 34 -12.21 17.86 5.95
C HIS A 34 -10.87 17.86 6.71
N THR A 35 -10.59 16.80 7.49
CA THR A 35 -9.35 16.64 8.27
C THR A 35 -8.25 15.91 7.50
N GLY A 36 -8.50 15.60 6.22
CA GLY A 36 -7.54 14.95 5.33
C GLY A 36 -7.62 13.42 5.37
N TRP A 37 -6.93 12.78 4.42
CA TRP A 37 -6.92 11.31 4.33
C TRP A 37 -6.06 10.63 5.41
N TRP A 38 -5.04 11.31 5.96
CA TRP A 38 -4.17 10.81 7.03
C TRP A 38 -4.53 11.35 8.42
N LYS A 39 -5.30 12.44 8.52
CA LYS A 39 -5.85 12.99 9.79
C LYS A 39 -4.81 13.26 10.88
N SER A 40 -3.57 13.54 10.49
CA SER A 40 -2.44 13.77 11.38
C SER A 40 -2.25 12.67 12.44
N GLN A 41 -2.48 11.41 12.07
CA GLN A 41 -2.32 10.31 13.01
C GLN A 41 -0.88 10.23 13.55
N PRO A 42 -0.72 9.81 14.83
CA PRO A 42 0.59 9.62 15.43
C PRO A 42 1.37 8.53 14.70
N TYR A 43 2.67 8.45 15.00
CA TYR A 43 3.52 7.38 14.50
C TYR A 43 2.92 6.00 14.83
N GLU A 44 2.89 5.13 13.82
CA GLU A 44 2.36 3.78 13.91
C GLU A 44 3.47 2.79 14.26
N SER A 45 3.26 1.94 15.27
CA SER A 45 4.19 0.85 15.58
C SER A 45 4.20 -0.22 14.49
N PHE A 46 5.23 -1.05 14.47
CA PHE A 46 5.33 -2.16 13.52
C PHE A 46 4.12 -3.11 13.59
N ASP A 47 3.67 -3.46 14.81
CA ASP A 47 2.53 -4.35 15.00
C ASP A 47 1.22 -3.70 14.55
N GLN A 48 1.04 -2.40 14.79
CA GLN A 48 -0.12 -1.65 14.30
C GLN A 48 -0.14 -1.61 12.77
N ALA A 49 1.01 -1.35 12.13
CA ALA A 49 1.14 -1.36 10.69
C ALA A 49 0.86 -2.75 10.10
N ARG A 50 1.34 -3.81 10.76
CA ARG A 50 1.06 -5.20 10.36
C ARG A 50 -0.43 -5.54 10.45
N GLU A 51 -1.10 -5.12 11.52
CA GLU A 51 -2.53 -5.31 11.68
C GLU A 51 -3.32 -4.53 10.61
N ARG A 52 -2.90 -3.31 10.31
CA ARG A 52 -3.46 -2.50 9.21
C ARG A 52 -3.27 -3.17 7.84
N ALA A 53 -2.13 -3.82 7.60
CA ALA A 53 -1.89 -4.59 6.37
C ALA A 53 -2.88 -5.77 6.26
N ARG A 54 -3.14 -6.49 7.35
CA ARG A 54 -4.15 -7.57 7.36
C ARG A 54 -5.55 -7.07 7.04
N ARG A 55 -5.99 -5.99 7.71
CA ARG A 55 -7.31 -5.39 7.43
C ARG A 55 -7.44 -4.92 5.97
N LEU A 56 -6.37 -4.37 5.40
CA LEU A 56 -6.34 -4.01 3.98
C LEU A 56 -6.52 -5.24 3.09
N ILE A 57 -5.79 -6.32 3.37
CA ILE A 57 -5.86 -7.57 2.60
C ILE A 57 -7.26 -8.19 2.69
N ASP A 58 -7.84 -8.26 3.89
CA ASP A 58 -9.17 -8.83 4.12
C ASP A 58 -10.22 -8.05 3.34
N ARG A 59 -10.23 -6.72 3.47
CA ARG A 59 -11.12 -5.83 2.70
C ARG A 59 -10.92 -6.00 1.19
N THR A 60 -9.68 -6.12 0.72
CA THR A 60 -9.37 -6.32 -0.71
C THR A 60 -9.96 -7.64 -1.21
N LYS A 61 -9.79 -8.72 -0.42
CA LYS A 61 -10.32 -10.04 -0.76
C LYS A 61 -11.86 -10.02 -0.78
N GLU A 62 -12.47 -9.48 0.25
CA GLU A 62 -13.93 -9.37 0.39
C GLU A 62 -14.57 -8.57 -0.75
N GLN A 63 -13.97 -7.44 -1.12
CA GLN A 63 -14.56 -6.53 -2.12
C GLN A 63 -14.26 -6.94 -3.55
N PHE A 64 -13.05 -7.46 -3.84
CA PHE A 64 -12.55 -7.54 -5.21
C PHE A 64 -12.13 -8.93 -5.67
N ALA A 65 -11.84 -9.90 -4.78
CA ALA A 65 -11.28 -11.19 -5.21
C ALA A 65 -12.21 -11.98 -6.13
N ALA A 66 -13.53 -11.80 -6.02
CA ALA A 66 -14.53 -12.45 -6.85
C ALA A 66 -14.96 -11.62 -8.08
N THR A 67 -14.18 -10.58 -8.44
CA THR A 67 -14.50 -9.64 -9.52
C THR A 67 -13.36 -9.54 -10.53
N ASP A 68 -13.62 -8.98 -11.70
CA ASP A 68 -12.60 -8.67 -12.73
C ASP A 68 -12.00 -7.26 -12.55
N ALA A 69 -12.11 -6.67 -11.36
CA ALA A 69 -11.64 -5.31 -11.10
C ALA A 69 -10.10 -5.24 -11.04
N HIS A 70 -9.54 -4.21 -11.69
CA HIS A 70 -8.13 -3.83 -11.49
C HIS A 70 -8.03 -2.76 -10.40
N VAL A 71 -7.43 -3.13 -9.27
CA VAL A 71 -7.27 -2.25 -8.11
C VAL A 71 -5.82 -1.81 -7.97
N ALA A 72 -5.58 -0.50 -7.93
CA ALA A 72 -4.27 0.06 -7.72
C ALA A 72 -4.13 0.57 -6.28
N TYR A 73 -3.07 0.14 -5.60
CA TYR A 73 -2.67 0.70 -4.30
C TYR A 73 -1.35 1.44 -4.44
N VAL A 74 -1.34 2.71 -4.05
CA VAL A 74 -0.14 3.54 -3.95
C VAL A 74 0.24 3.66 -2.48
N MET A 75 1.44 3.21 -2.13
CA MET A 75 1.88 3.15 -0.74
C MET A 75 3.41 3.23 -0.63
N HIS A 76 3.90 3.48 0.58
CA HIS A 76 5.33 3.47 0.88
C HIS A 76 5.92 2.05 0.88
N ALA A 77 7.23 1.96 0.65
CA ALA A 77 7.97 0.70 0.49
C ALA A 77 7.91 -0.21 1.74
N ASP A 78 8.02 0.38 2.92
CA ASP A 78 7.90 -0.31 4.21
C ASP A 78 6.54 -1.00 4.37
N PHE A 79 5.45 -0.28 4.12
CA PHE A 79 4.11 -0.82 4.21
C PHE A 79 3.82 -1.84 3.10
N LYS A 80 4.32 -1.61 1.87
CA LYS A 80 4.23 -2.57 0.77
C LYS A 80 4.84 -3.92 1.11
N ARG A 81 5.99 -3.93 1.81
CA ARG A 81 6.61 -5.18 2.30
C ARG A 81 5.71 -5.91 3.28
N LEU A 82 5.12 -5.20 4.24
CA LEU A 82 4.19 -5.79 5.20
C LEU A 82 2.98 -6.42 4.50
N VAL A 83 2.39 -5.71 3.55
CA VAL A 83 1.25 -6.21 2.77
C VAL A 83 1.62 -7.49 2.02
N LEU A 84 2.75 -7.51 1.30
CA LEU A 84 3.17 -8.70 0.57
C LEU A 84 3.52 -9.87 1.51
N ALA A 85 4.20 -9.60 2.62
CA ALA A 85 4.53 -10.63 3.61
C ALA A 85 3.28 -11.26 4.22
N GLU A 86 2.28 -10.45 4.62
CA GLU A 86 1.03 -10.97 5.17
C GLU A 86 0.17 -11.68 4.11
N LEU A 87 0.20 -11.21 2.86
CA LEU A 87 -0.58 -11.80 1.78
C LEU A 87 -0.11 -13.23 1.42
N PHE A 88 1.18 -13.50 1.59
CA PHE A 88 1.81 -14.79 1.31
C PHE A 88 2.24 -15.56 2.57
N ALA A 89 1.77 -15.15 3.76
CA ALA A 89 2.21 -15.69 5.04
C ALA A 89 1.97 -17.22 5.19
N ASP A 90 0.93 -17.75 4.54
CA ASP A 90 0.61 -19.20 4.57
C ASP A 90 1.42 -20.01 3.55
N THR A 91 2.07 -19.35 2.59
CA THR A 91 2.82 -19.99 1.50
C THR A 91 4.33 -19.94 1.72
N LEU A 92 4.81 -18.87 2.36
CA LEU A 92 6.22 -18.68 2.65
C LEU A 92 6.58 -19.34 3.97
N ALA A 93 7.77 -19.94 4.05
CA ALA A 93 8.31 -20.38 5.33
C ALA A 93 8.45 -19.16 6.28
N ARG A 94 8.26 -19.37 7.58
CA ARG A 94 8.30 -18.29 8.60
C ARG A 94 9.64 -17.55 8.65
N ASP A 95 10.70 -18.17 8.14
CA ASP A 95 12.07 -17.69 8.01
C ASP A 95 12.42 -17.24 6.58
N ALA A 96 11.48 -17.28 5.63
CA ALA A 96 11.71 -16.84 4.28
C ALA A 96 12.06 -15.34 4.26
N HIS A 97 13.27 -15.03 3.82
CA HIS A 97 13.70 -13.66 3.60
C HIS A 97 12.97 -13.08 2.38
N TRP A 98 12.07 -12.13 2.61
CA TRP A 98 11.51 -11.34 1.51
C TRP A 98 12.64 -10.49 0.90
N PRO A 99 12.73 -10.38 -0.45
CA PRO A 99 13.80 -9.60 -1.08
C PRO A 99 13.89 -8.19 -0.50
N THR A 100 15.08 -7.82 -0.06
CA THR A 100 15.38 -6.49 0.48
C THR A 100 15.52 -5.50 -0.69
N GLY A 101 15.00 -4.28 -0.51
CA GLY A 101 14.98 -3.23 -1.55
C GLY A 101 13.66 -3.19 -2.33
N ILE A 102 12.93 -2.09 -2.20
CA ILE A 102 11.81 -1.75 -3.08
C ILE A 102 12.19 -0.41 -3.70
N TYR A 103 12.24 -0.36 -5.03
CA TYR A 103 12.64 0.85 -5.73
C TYR A 103 11.50 1.88 -5.69
N ASN A 104 11.88 3.16 -5.74
CA ASN A 104 10.90 4.23 -5.89
C ASN A 104 10.09 4.00 -7.17
N THR A 105 8.78 4.22 -7.09
CA THR A 105 7.82 4.03 -8.19
C THR A 105 7.71 2.61 -8.75
N ALA A 106 8.34 1.61 -8.12
CA ALA A 106 8.25 0.23 -8.59
C ALA A 106 6.86 -0.39 -8.38
N VAL A 107 6.39 -1.11 -9.39
CA VAL A 107 5.07 -1.75 -9.41
C VAL A 107 5.21 -3.23 -9.03
N SER A 108 4.30 -3.71 -8.19
CA SER A 108 4.10 -5.15 -8.01
C SER A 108 2.68 -5.48 -8.44
N VAL A 109 2.52 -6.58 -9.17
CA VAL A 109 1.23 -7.06 -9.68
C VAL A 109 0.90 -8.36 -8.98
N VAL A 110 -0.25 -8.41 -8.32
CA VAL A 110 -0.74 -9.58 -7.62
C VAL A 110 -2.13 -9.92 -8.15
N GLU A 111 -2.31 -11.16 -8.60
CA GLU A 111 -3.62 -11.72 -8.90
C GLU A 111 -4.21 -12.31 -7.62
N ILE A 112 -5.40 -11.86 -7.23
CA ILE A 112 -6.14 -12.35 -6.06
C ILE A 112 -7.47 -12.92 -6.55
N SER A 113 -7.73 -14.17 -6.21
CA SER A 113 -9.00 -14.86 -6.48
C SER A 113 -9.45 -15.65 -5.24
N PRO A 114 -10.70 -16.18 -5.18
CA PRO A 114 -11.15 -16.97 -4.04
C PRO A 114 -10.38 -18.29 -3.88
N ARG A 115 -9.67 -18.73 -4.93
CA ARG A 115 -8.97 -20.03 -4.96
C ARG A 115 -7.46 -19.91 -4.84
N ARG A 116 -6.88 -18.78 -5.26
CA ARG A 116 -5.43 -18.60 -5.33
C ARG A 116 -5.04 -17.13 -5.22
N ILE A 117 -3.84 -16.91 -4.73
CA ILE A 117 -3.12 -15.65 -4.78
C ILE A 117 -1.82 -15.91 -5.54
N ARG A 118 -1.48 -15.06 -6.51
CA ARG A 118 -0.28 -15.20 -7.34
C ARG A 118 0.42 -13.86 -7.49
N LEU A 119 1.73 -13.84 -7.26
CA LEU A 119 2.58 -12.69 -7.54
C LEU A 119 3.09 -12.78 -8.99
N ASP A 120 2.61 -11.90 -9.86
CA ASP A 120 2.95 -11.89 -11.29
C ASP A 120 4.18 -11.03 -11.56
N GLN A 121 4.28 -9.91 -10.88
CA GLN A 121 5.42 -9.01 -10.97
C GLN A 121 5.80 -8.51 -9.58
N TYR A 122 7.09 -8.50 -9.30
CA TYR A 122 7.63 -7.97 -8.05
C TYR A 122 8.61 -6.84 -8.34
N ASN A 123 8.39 -5.69 -7.71
CA ASN A 123 9.34 -4.57 -7.70
C ASN A 123 9.79 -4.15 -9.13
N SER A 124 8.86 -4.17 -10.08
CA SER A 124 9.12 -3.90 -11.49
C SER A 124 9.27 -2.40 -11.75
N THR A 125 10.38 -2.04 -12.38
CA THR A 125 10.71 -0.67 -12.81
C THR A 125 10.74 -0.53 -14.34
N GLY A 126 10.21 -1.51 -15.08
CA GLY A 126 10.31 -1.55 -16.55
C GLY A 126 9.62 -0.39 -17.30
N HIS A 127 8.85 0.45 -16.60
CA HIS A 127 8.26 1.67 -17.13
C HIS A 127 9.18 2.90 -17.00
N LEU A 128 10.30 2.78 -16.28
CA LEU A 128 11.28 3.83 -16.07
C LEU A 128 12.46 3.66 -17.02
N ALA A 129 13.01 4.78 -17.46
CA ALA A 129 14.36 4.79 -18.01
C ALA A 129 15.37 4.42 -16.91
N PHE A 130 16.47 3.77 -17.28
CA PHE A 130 17.43 3.19 -16.33
C PHE A 130 17.98 4.23 -15.33
N GLU A 131 18.22 5.45 -15.81
CA GLU A 131 18.73 6.58 -15.03
C GLU A 131 17.76 7.09 -13.95
N LEU A 132 16.48 6.72 -14.01
CA LEU A 132 15.46 7.10 -13.01
C LEU A 132 15.27 6.05 -11.92
N VAL A 133 15.93 4.89 -12.03
CA VAL A 133 15.81 3.82 -11.04
C VAL A 133 16.64 4.16 -9.80
N SER A 134 15.96 4.46 -8.69
CA SER A 134 16.56 4.71 -7.38
C SER A 134 15.96 3.78 -6.31
N GLY A 135 16.79 3.29 -5.39
CA GLY A 135 16.39 2.42 -4.28
C GLY A 135 16.76 2.99 -2.92
#